data_AF-M1BIS1-F1
#
_entry.id   AF-M1BIS1-F1
#
_cell.length_a   1.000
_cell.length_b   1.000
_cell.length_c   1.000
_cell.angle_alpha   90.00
_cell.angle_beta   90.00
_cell.angle_gamma   90.00
#
_symmetry.space_group_name_H-M   'P 1'
#
loop_
_entity.id
_entity.type
_entity.pdbx_description
1 polymer ?
#
loop_
_entity_poly.entity_id
_entity_poly.type
_entity_poly.pdbx_seq_one_letter_code
_entity_poly.pdbx_strand_id
1 'polypeptide(L)'
;MILMSKRISGDEACNMCLVDAISPSDQLLGSACQWALDILECRRPWSISLFRTDRLAPLAEARTLLNSVRAQIQKQNPNVIHPLVCIDVIEHGILCGPRNGLWKEAEALHELRQSDSCRSLVHVFFAKQSTSKIPGITDIGLLPRKINKVAILGGSLMSSGIATVLVLANYYVIMKYIDQNSLQNGIGRVKANLEGRVKEGRMTQEHYKKACTLLKGVLSYDNFKDVDLVIEDVPDIVSLKQQYFADLDECCPPHCIFASTTCIVNLDLIGEGMKPCREIVGIHFFR
;
A
#
# COMPACT_ATOMS: atom_id res chain seq x y z
N MET A 1 -11.05 4.18 -15.08
CA MET A 1 -9.89 5.05 -14.73
C MET A 1 -10.31 6.19 -13.82
N ILE A 2 -11.17 7.11 -14.28
CA ILE A 2 -11.58 8.32 -13.53
C ILE A 2 -12.20 7.97 -12.16
N LEU A 3 -13.26 7.17 -12.12
CA LEU A 3 -14.00 6.90 -10.88
C LEU A 3 -13.20 6.13 -9.81
N MET A 4 -12.39 5.16 -10.25
CA MET A 4 -11.63 4.30 -9.34
C MET A 4 -10.25 4.86 -8.99
N SER A 5 -9.83 5.96 -9.64
CA SER A 5 -8.45 6.48 -9.59
C SER A 5 -7.37 5.40 -9.82
N LYS A 6 -7.72 4.34 -10.57
CA LYS A 6 -6.83 3.20 -10.81
C LYS A 6 -5.82 3.59 -11.90
N ARG A 7 -4.54 3.42 -11.58
CA ARG A 7 -3.43 3.51 -12.55
C ARG A 7 -3.46 2.30 -13.46
N ILE A 8 -3.10 2.51 -14.73
CA ILE A 8 -2.97 1.46 -15.74
C ILE A 8 -1.51 1.37 -16.19
N SER A 9 -1.06 0.19 -16.60
CA SER A 9 0.29 0.00 -17.13
C SER A 9 0.41 0.55 -18.56
N GLY A 10 1.64 0.67 -19.07
CA GLY A 10 1.88 1.04 -20.46
C GLY A 10 1.25 0.04 -21.44
N ASP A 11 1.34 -1.26 -21.14
CA ASP A 11 0.75 -2.32 -21.95
C ASP A 11 -0.78 -2.25 -21.98
N GLU A 12 -1.41 -2.06 -20.81
CA GLU A 12 -2.87 -1.86 -20.71
C GLU A 12 -3.30 -0.60 -21.47
N ALA A 13 -2.56 0.50 -21.34
CA ALA A 13 -2.85 1.76 -22.02
C ALA A 13 -2.73 1.63 -23.56
N CYS A 14 -1.74 0.86 -24.04
CA CYS A 14 -1.58 0.58 -25.46
C CYS A 14 -2.73 -0.28 -26.01
N ASN A 15 -3.13 -1.32 -25.27
CA ASN A 15 -4.27 -2.17 -25.63
C ASN A 15 -5.60 -1.40 -25.65
N MET A 16 -5.72 -0.37 -24.81
CA MET A 16 -6.88 0.54 -24.78
C MET A 16 -6.78 1.70 -25.78
N CYS A 17 -5.71 1.77 -26.58
CA CYS A 17 -5.42 2.87 -27.50
C CYS A 17 -5.35 4.26 -26.84
N LEU A 18 -4.97 4.32 -25.56
CA LEU A 18 -4.61 5.57 -24.88
C LEU A 18 -3.16 5.97 -25.20
N VAL A 19 -2.31 4.98 -25.44
CA VAL A 19 -0.92 5.12 -25.88
C VAL A 19 -0.80 4.45 -27.26
N ASP A 20 -0.20 5.12 -28.23
CA ASP A 20 -0.10 4.60 -29.60
C ASP A 20 1.06 3.61 -29.79
N ALA A 21 2.12 3.70 -28.98
CA ALA A 21 3.25 2.78 -29.00
C ALA A 21 4.04 2.78 -27.69
N ILE A 22 4.71 1.66 -27.43
CA ILE A 22 5.59 1.45 -26.26
C ILE A 22 7.03 1.39 -26.75
N SER A 23 7.92 2.09 -26.05
CA SER A 23 9.36 2.13 -26.34
C SER A 23 10.16 1.91 -25.06
N PRO A 24 11.35 1.28 -25.13
CA PRO A 24 12.35 1.32 -24.08
C PRO A 24 12.66 2.76 -23.64
N SER A 25 13.02 2.95 -22.37
CA SER A 25 13.20 4.28 -21.78
C SER A 25 14.33 5.10 -22.41
N ASP A 26 15.38 4.42 -22.89
CA ASP A 26 16.53 4.99 -23.59
C ASP A 26 16.18 5.49 -25.00
N GLN A 27 15.15 4.92 -25.64
CA GLN A 27 14.76 5.23 -27.01
C GLN A 27 13.50 6.10 -27.12
N LEU A 28 12.82 6.37 -26.01
CA LEU A 28 11.52 7.04 -25.98
C LEU A 28 11.53 8.38 -26.74
N LEU A 29 12.54 9.22 -26.51
CA LEU A 29 12.66 10.51 -27.19
C LEU A 29 12.90 10.35 -28.69
N GLY A 30 13.77 9.42 -29.10
CA GLY A 30 14.05 9.14 -30.50
C GLY A 30 12.79 8.67 -31.24
N SER A 31 12.07 7.72 -30.65
CA SER A 31 10.79 7.21 -31.15
C SER A 31 9.73 8.32 -31.26
N ALA A 32 9.62 9.19 -30.25
CA ALA A 32 8.68 10.30 -30.27
C ALA A 32 9.01 11.35 -31.35
N CYS A 33 10.29 11.70 -31.51
CA CYS A 33 10.75 12.60 -32.58
C CYS A 33 10.46 12.02 -33.96
N GLN A 34 10.76 10.73 -34.17
CA GLN A 34 10.44 10.06 -35.43
C GLN A 34 8.93 10.04 -35.69
N TRP A 35 8.11 9.80 -34.67
CA TRP A 35 6.65 9.84 -34.80
C TRP A 35 6.13 11.23 -35.20
N ALA A 36 6.73 12.30 -34.68
CA ALA A 36 6.40 13.66 -35.06
C ALA A 36 6.78 13.96 -36.52
N LEU A 37 7.96 13.50 -36.96
CA LEU A 37 8.37 13.59 -38.37
C LEU A 37 7.46 12.78 -39.29
N ASP A 38 7.02 11.59 -38.87
CA ASP A 38 6.06 10.78 -39.61
C ASP A 38 4.71 11.49 -39.78
N ILE A 39 4.25 12.24 -38.77
CA ILE A 39 3.04 13.06 -38.89
C ILE A 39 3.27 14.20 -39.89
N LEU A 40 4.41 14.89 -39.81
CA LEU A 40 4.76 15.99 -40.71
C LEU A 40 4.87 15.54 -42.18
N GLU A 41 5.45 14.36 -42.41
CA GLU A 41 5.60 13.73 -43.73
C GLU A 41 4.33 13.00 -44.20
N CYS A 42 3.21 13.13 -43.46
CA CYS A 42 1.93 12.47 -43.75
C CYS A 42 2.01 10.94 -43.81
N ARG A 43 3.02 10.33 -43.19
CA ARG A 43 3.11 8.87 -42.98
C ARG A 43 2.15 8.40 -41.88
N ARG A 44 1.73 9.31 -40.99
CA ARG A 44 0.77 9.06 -39.91
C ARG A 44 -0.28 10.18 -39.83
N PRO A 45 -1.52 9.87 -39.42
CA PRO A 45 -2.55 10.88 -39.28
C PRO A 45 -2.30 11.77 -38.06
N TRP A 46 -2.48 13.08 -38.21
CA TRP A 46 -2.61 13.98 -37.07
C TRP A 46 -4.05 13.96 -36.56
N SER A 47 -4.33 13.16 -35.53
CA SER A 47 -5.66 13.10 -34.91
C SER A 47 -5.75 14.03 -33.69
N ILE A 48 -6.74 14.92 -33.68
CA ILE A 48 -7.04 15.76 -32.51
C ILE A 48 -8.02 15.01 -31.61
N SER A 49 -7.53 14.48 -30.48
CA SER A 49 -8.31 13.61 -29.58
C SER A 49 -9.60 14.23 -29.06
N LEU A 50 -9.64 15.56 -28.89
CA LEU A 50 -10.83 16.28 -28.41
C LEU A 50 -12.07 16.09 -29.30
N PHE A 51 -11.88 15.87 -30.60
CA PHE A 51 -12.97 15.73 -31.58
C PHE A 51 -13.20 14.28 -32.03
N ARG A 52 -12.51 13.31 -31.43
CA ARG A 52 -12.65 11.90 -31.78
C ARG A 52 -13.96 11.33 -31.23
N THR A 53 -14.73 10.69 -32.11
CA THR A 53 -15.99 10.02 -31.77
C THR A 53 -15.98 8.53 -32.08
N ASP A 54 -14.88 8.01 -32.63
CA ASP A 54 -14.72 6.62 -33.09
C ASP A 54 -14.84 5.57 -31.98
N ARG A 55 -14.67 5.99 -30.72
CA ARG A 55 -14.77 5.14 -29.53
C ARG A 55 -15.99 5.44 -28.66
N LEU A 56 -16.87 6.36 -29.08
CA LEU A 56 -18.09 6.65 -28.35
C LEU A 56 -19.18 5.65 -28.73
N ALA A 57 -19.83 5.08 -27.72
CA ALA A 57 -21.03 4.29 -27.94
C ALA A 57 -22.17 5.18 -28.48
N PRO A 58 -23.16 4.61 -29.18
CA PRO A 58 -24.38 5.32 -29.54
C PRO A 58 -25.01 6.00 -28.32
N LEU A 59 -25.59 7.18 -28.52
CA LEU A 59 -26.06 8.05 -27.42
C LEU A 59 -27.04 7.35 -26.45
N ALA A 60 -27.91 6.47 -26.95
CA ALA A 60 -28.82 5.70 -26.12
C ALA A 60 -28.07 4.73 -25.18
N GLU A 61 -27.07 4.02 -25.70
CA GLU A 61 -26.24 3.09 -24.94
C GLU A 61 -25.31 3.82 -23.96
N ALA A 62 -24.74 4.95 -24.37
CA ALA A 62 -23.94 5.79 -23.48
C ALA A 62 -24.77 6.25 -22.28
N ARG A 63 -26.02 6.68 -22.49
CA ARG A 63 -26.93 7.10 -21.40
C ARG A 63 -27.30 5.95 -20.46
N THR A 64 -27.62 4.78 -20.99
CA THR A 64 -27.95 3.62 -20.15
C THR A 64 -26.75 3.21 -19.30
N LEU A 65 -25.55 3.21 -19.89
CA LEU A 65 -24.30 2.97 -19.17
C LEU A 65 -24.09 4.00 -18.05
N LEU A 66 -24.12 5.31 -18.36
CA LEU A 66 -23.88 6.36 -17.37
C LEU A 66 -24.91 6.30 -16.22
N ASN A 67 -26.19 6.03 -16.51
CA ASN A 67 -27.22 5.88 -15.49
C ASN A 67 -27.00 4.65 -14.58
N SER A 68 -26.59 3.52 -15.15
CA SER A 68 -26.25 2.33 -14.35
C SER A 68 -25.07 2.60 -13.41
N VAL A 69 -24.07 3.34 -13.88
CA VAL A 69 -22.89 3.71 -13.09
C VAL A 69 -23.28 4.69 -11.98
N ARG A 70 -24.16 5.67 -12.24
CA ARG A 70 -24.69 6.57 -11.20
C ARG A 70 -25.36 5.80 -10.07
N ALA A 71 -26.24 4.85 -10.41
CA ALA A 71 -26.95 4.03 -9.42
C ALA A 71 -25.97 3.19 -8.59
N GLN A 72 -24.94 2.63 -9.21
CA GLN A 72 -23.89 1.89 -8.51
C GLN A 72 -23.13 2.78 -7.51
N ILE A 73 -22.73 3.99 -7.92
CA ILE A 73 -22.00 4.92 -7.06
C ILE A 73 -22.85 5.36 -5.88
N GLN A 74 -24.11 5.74 -6.11
CA GLN A 74 -25.01 6.16 -5.05
C GLN A 74 -25.22 5.06 -4.01
N LYS A 75 -25.27 3.80 -4.45
CA LYS A 75 -25.36 2.64 -3.55
C LYS A 75 -24.09 2.40 -2.74
N GLN A 76 -22.91 2.61 -3.33
CA GLN A 76 -21.62 2.36 -2.67
C GLN A 76 -21.22 3.50 -1.74
N ASN A 77 -21.44 4.75 -2.16
CA ASN A 77 -20.93 5.94 -1.50
C ASN A 77 -21.98 7.08 -1.54
N PRO A 78 -23.05 7.00 -0.74
CA PRO A 78 -24.16 7.97 -0.80
C PRO A 78 -23.73 9.40 -0.43
N ASN A 79 -22.70 9.54 0.41
CA ASN A 79 -22.26 10.84 0.93
C ASN A 79 -21.24 11.55 0.01
N VAL A 80 -20.89 10.96 -1.12
CA VAL A 80 -19.79 11.42 -1.97
C VAL A 80 -20.32 11.91 -3.32
N ILE A 81 -20.35 13.23 -3.50
CA ILE A 81 -20.99 13.88 -4.65
C ILE A 81 -20.10 14.00 -5.90
N HIS A 82 -18.79 14.16 -5.71
CA HIS A 82 -17.87 14.48 -6.82
C HIS A 82 -17.84 13.43 -7.95
N PRO A 83 -18.00 12.11 -7.71
CA PRO A 83 -18.03 11.13 -8.79
C PRO A 83 -19.28 11.26 -9.67
N LEU A 84 -20.42 11.70 -9.10
CA LEU A 84 -21.65 11.96 -9.86
C LEU A 84 -21.47 13.20 -10.74
N VAL A 85 -20.89 14.27 -10.20
CA VAL A 85 -20.56 15.48 -10.95
C VAL A 85 -19.63 15.16 -12.13
N CYS A 86 -18.64 14.28 -11.94
CA CYS A 86 -17.79 13.82 -13.04
C CYS A 86 -18.58 13.13 -14.16
N ILE A 87 -19.59 12.31 -13.82
CA ILE A 87 -20.45 11.66 -14.81
C ILE A 87 -21.29 12.70 -15.56
N ASP A 88 -21.79 13.73 -14.87
CA ASP A 88 -22.58 14.80 -15.48
C ASP A 88 -21.75 15.61 -16.49
N VAL A 89 -20.48 15.90 -16.16
CA VAL A 89 -19.53 16.55 -17.08
C VAL A 89 -19.27 15.67 -18.32
N ILE A 90 -19.05 14.35 -18.12
CA ILE A 90 -18.84 13.41 -19.23
C ILE A 90 -20.08 13.35 -20.14
N GLU A 91 -21.27 13.21 -19.54
CA GLU A 91 -22.53 13.19 -20.30
C GLU A 91 -22.71 14.49 -21.08
N HIS A 92 -22.44 15.64 -20.46
CA HIS A 92 -22.55 16.94 -21.11
C HIS A 92 -21.59 17.06 -22.30
N GLY A 93 -20.36 16.57 -22.19
CA GLY A 93 -19.40 16.56 -23.30
C GLY A 93 -19.85 15.69 -24.48
N ILE A 94 -20.50 14.55 -24.20
CA ILE A 94 -21.06 13.66 -25.23
C ILE A 94 -22.27 14.32 -25.92
N LEU A 95 -23.15 14.97 -25.16
CA LEU A 95 -24.40 15.54 -25.68
C LEU A 95 -24.23 16.90 -26.37
N CYS A 96 -23.49 17.81 -25.74
CA CYS A 96 -23.36 19.20 -26.16
C CYS A 96 -22.08 19.46 -26.94
N GLY A 97 -21.25 18.43 -27.14
CA GLY A 97 -19.97 18.51 -27.84
C GLY A 97 -18.79 18.84 -26.92
N PRO A 98 -17.57 18.59 -27.41
CA PRO A 98 -16.39 18.49 -26.55
C PRO A 98 -15.97 19.82 -25.91
N ARG A 99 -16.12 20.94 -26.62
CA ARG A 99 -15.79 22.27 -26.06
C ARG A 99 -16.73 22.67 -24.92
N ASN A 100 -18.02 22.37 -25.05
CA ASN A 100 -19.00 22.60 -23.99
C ASN A 100 -18.73 21.67 -22.80
N GLY A 101 -18.31 20.43 -23.06
CA GLY A 101 -17.81 19.51 -22.02
C GLY A 101 -16.67 20.10 -21.19
N LEU A 102 -15.65 20.67 -21.85
CA LEU A 102 -14.53 21.34 -21.16
C LEU A 102 -14.98 22.55 -20.33
N TRP A 103 -15.94 23.33 -20.84
CA TRP A 103 -16.52 24.45 -20.08
C TRP A 103 -17.24 23.95 -18.83
N LYS A 104 -18.08 22.91 -18.98
CA LYS A 104 -18.78 22.28 -17.88
C LYS A 104 -17.83 21.67 -16.85
N GLU A 105 -16.71 21.10 -17.30
CA GLU A 105 -15.64 20.60 -16.43
C GLU A 105 -15.04 21.72 -15.59
N ALA A 106 -14.71 22.86 -16.21
CA ALA A 106 -14.12 24.00 -15.51
C ALA A 106 -15.06 24.58 -14.45
N GLU A 107 -16.35 24.72 -14.77
CA GLU A 107 -17.40 25.15 -13.82
C GLU A 107 -17.53 24.18 -12.65
N ALA A 108 -17.70 22.89 -12.95
CA ALA A 108 -17.84 21.84 -11.95
C ALA A 108 -16.61 21.75 -11.03
N LEU A 109 -15.41 21.89 -11.59
CA LEU A 109 -14.16 21.91 -10.83
C LEU A 109 -14.13 23.11 -9.86
N HIS A 110 -14.56 24.28 -10.31
CA HIS A 110 -14.61 25.47 -9.47
C HIS A 110 -15.51 25.28 -8.26
N GLU A 111 -16.70 24.72 -8.45
CA GLU A 111 -17.66 24.41 -7.38
C GLU A 111 -17.11 23.32 -6.44
N LEU A 112 -16.65 22.19 -6.98
CA LEU A 112 -16.14 21.08 -6.18
C LEU A 112 -14.94 21.47 -5.34
N ARG A 113 -14.05 22.32 -5.85
CA ARG A 113 -12.88 22.80 -5.12
C ARG A 113 -13.25 23.57 -3.85
N GLN A 114 -14.42 24.21 -3.83
CA GLN A 114 -14.92 24.94 -2.65
C GLN A 114 -15.62 24.03 -1.64
N SER A 115 -15.97 22.80 -2.03
CA SER A 115 -16.68 21.87 -1.14
C SER A 115 -15.82 21.40 0.05
N ASP A 116 -16.48 21.19 1.19
CA ASP A 116 -15.82 20.66 2.39
C ASP A 116 -15.27 19.25 2.19
N SER A 117 -15.92 18.44 1.35
CA SER A 117 -15.44 17.11 0.96
C SER A 117 -14.10 17.19 0.23
N CYS A 118 -13.93 18.13 -0.71
CA CYS A 118 -12.65 18.33 -1.39
C CYS A 118 -11.58 18.78 -0.40
N ARG A 119 -11.88 19.80 0.43
CA ARG A 119 -10.95 20.30 1.45
C ARG A 119 -10.50 19.20 2.42
N SER A 120 -11.43 18.35 2.86
CA SER A 120 -11.15 17.25 3.77
C SER A 120 -10.27 16.18 3.13
N LEU A 121 -10.55 15.79 1.88
CA LEU A 121 -9.74 14.81 1.16
C LEU A 121 -8.31 15.33 0.88
N VAL A 122 -8.19 16.60 0.51
CA VAL A 122 -6.89 17.27 0.33
C VAL A 122 -6.14 17.36 1.65
N HIS A 123 -6.82 17.68 2.75
CA HIS A 123 -6.22 17.65 4.08
C HIS A 123 -5.69 16.26 4.43
N VAL A 124 -6.47 15.19 4.21
CA VAL A 124 -6.03 13.81 4.44
C VAL A 124 -4.80 13.45 3.59
N PHE A 125 -4.74 13.92 2.34
CA PHE A 125 -3.57 13.73 1.47
C PHE A 125 -2.30 14.33 2.08
N PHE A 126 -2.36 15.60 2.52
CA PHE A 126 -1.21 16.26 3.14
C PHE A 126 -0.88 15.69 4.53
N ALA A 127 -1.89 15.39 5.34
CA ALA A 127 -1.72 14.77 6.65
C ALA A 127 -0.99 13.42 6.54
N LYS A 128 -1.34 12.61 5.53
CA LYS A 128 -0.64 11.34 5.25
C LYS A 128 0.83 11.55 4.88
N GLN A 129 1.18 12.64 4.21
CA GLN A 129 2.57 12.94 3.87
C GLN A 129 3.36 13.47 5.06
N SER A 130 2.70 14.15 6.00
CA SER A 130 3.34 14.69 7.20
C SER A 130 3.55 13.67 8.32
N THR A 131 2.86 12.52 8.32
CA THR A 131 3.02 11.50 9.39
C THR A 131 4.45 10.99 9.54
N SER A 132 5.26 11.02 8.48
CA SER A 132 6.67 10.62 8.51
C SER A 132 7.64 11.75 8.90
N LYS A 133 7.15 12.99 9.06
CA LYS A 133 7.97 14.17 9.38
C LYS A 133 7.73 14.57 10.84
N ILE A 134 8.60 14.09 11.73
CA ILE A 134 8.55 14.39 13.15
C ILE A 134 9.66 15.39 13.47
N PRO A 135 9.33 16.64 13.86
CA PRO A 135 10.31 17.65 14.25
C PRO A 135 11.14 17.19 15.45
N GLY A 136 12.44 17.48 15.45
CA GLY A 136 13.38 17.04 16.48
C GLY A 136 13.72 15.55 16.44
N ILE A 137 13.34 14.81 15.40
CA ILE A 137 13.70 13.39 15.23
C ILE A 137 14.16 13.14 13.79
N THR A 138 13.27 13.39 12.82
CA THR A 138 13.51 13.05 11.41
C THR A 138 14.26 14.13 10.63
N ASP A 139 14.36 15.33 11.19
CA ASP A 139 15.02 16.52 10.65
C ASP A 139 16.49 16.65 11.05
N ILE A 140 16.98 15.81 11.98
CA ILE A 140 18.37 15.83 12.47
C ILE A 140 19.36 15.19 11.46
N GLY A 141 18.87 14.65 10.34
CA GLY A 141 19.70 14.00 9.32
C GLY A 141 20.10 12.56 9.64
N LEU A 142 19.39 11.91 10.57
CA LEU A 142 19.56 10.48 10.85
C LEU A 142 19.08 9.65 9.65
N LEU A 143 19.83 8.59 9.35
CA LEU A 143 19.46 7.62 8.32
C LEU A 143 18.89 6.35 8.96
N PRO A 144 17.77 5.80 8.43
CA PRO A 144 17.23 4.54 8.92
C PRO A 144 18.26 3.42 8.79
N ARG A 145 18.45 2.66 9.87
CA ARG A 145 19.27 1.45 9.84
C ARG A 145 18.62 0.39 8.97
N LYS A 146 19.44 -0.36 8.22
CA LYS A 146 18.96 -1.48 7.42
C LYS A 146 18.58 -2.64 8.34
N ILE A 147 17.32 -3.01 8.34
CA ILE A 147 16.81 -4.23 9.00
C ILE A 147 16.79 -5.33 7.94
N ASN A 148 17.36 -6.49 8.23
CA ASN A 148 17.30 -7.67 7.35
C ASN A 148 16.56 -8.82 8.02
N LYS A 149 16.75 -8.98 9.34
CA LYS A 149 16.19 -10.07 10.12
C LYS A 149 15.32 -9.54 11.26
N VAL A 150 14.07 -10.01 11.29
CA VAL A 150 13.08 -9.65 12.31
C VAL A 150 12.69 -10.89 13.09
N ALA A 151 12.69 -10.82 14.42
CA ALA A 151 12.12 -11.85 15.28
C ALA A 151 10.78 -11.40 15.83
N ILE A 152 9.82 -12.31 15.91
CA ILE A 152 8.50 -12.11 16.49
C ILE A 152 8.35 -13.09 17.64
N LEU A 153 8.09 -12.56 18.83
CA LEU A 153 7.84 -13.34 20.04
C LEU A 153 6.34 -13.40 20.27
N GLY A 154 5.79 -14.61 20.33
CA GLY A 154 4.40 -14.79 20.70
C GLY A 154 3.54 -15.38 19.59
N GLY A 155 2.43 -15.96 20.05
CA GLY A 155 1.62 -16.88 19.26
C GLY A 155 0.23 -16.42 18.89
N SER A 156 -0.04 -15.13 19.08
CA SER A 156 -1.36 -14.55 18.84
C SER A 156 -1.72 -14.59 17.35
N LEU A 157 -2.97 -14.25 17.03
CA LEU A 157 -3.35 -14.08 15.63
C LEU A 157 -2.62 -12.89 14.99
N MET A 158 -2.31 -11.86 15.78
CA MET A 158 -1.61 -10.66 15.34
C MET A 158 -0.17 -10.99 14.94
N SER A 159 0.56 -11.80 15.71
CA SER A 159 1.93 -12.22 15.37
C SER A 159 2.02 -12.90 14.00
N SER A 160 1.04 -13.74 13.65
CA SER A 160 0.96 -14.36 12.32
C SER A 160 0.65 -13.34 11.20
N GLY A 161 -0.15 -12.31 11.48
CA GLY A 161 -0.40 -11.21 10.55
C GLY A 161 0.86 -10.37 10.31
N ILE A 162 1.57 -10.00 11.38
CA ILE A 162 2.84 -9.26 11.33
C ILE A 162 3.87 -10.06 10.51
N ALA A 163 4.03 -11.36 10.80
CA ALA A 163 4.92 -12.24 10.05
C ALA A 163 4.57 -12.27 8.55
N THR A 164 3.28 -12.34 8.22
CA THR A 164 2.79 -12.33 6.83
C THR A 164 3.20 -11.04 6.11
N VAL A 165 3.01 -9.87 6.73
CA VAL A 165 3.35 -8.57 6.14
C VAL A 165 4.85 -8.43 5.93
N LEU A 166 5.66 -8.80 6.93
CA LEU A 166 7.12 -8.68 6.87
C LEU A 166 7.73 -9.59 5.80
N VAL A 167 7.28 -10.85 5.71
CA VAL A 167 7.75 -11.79 4.69
C VAL A 167 7.42 -11.28 3.27
N LEU A 168 6.24 -10.68 3.07
CA LEU A 168 5.86 -10.10 1.77
C LEU A 168 6.68 -8.85 1.41
N ALA A 169 7.16 -8.13 2.41
CA ALA A 169 8.13 -7.07 2.25
C ALA A 169 9.58 -7.59 2.07
N ASN A 170 9.78 -8.90 1.94
CA ASN A 170 11.06 -9.59 1.78
C ASN A 170 11.99 -9.53 3.01
N TYR A 171 11.45 -9.40 4.22
CA TYR A 171 12.24 -9.57 5.45
C TYR A 171 12.36 -11.05 5.84
N TYR A 172 13.52 -11.43 6.38
CA TYR A 172 13.66 -12.74 7.02
C TYR A 172 13.03 -12.69 8.41
N VAL A 173 12.05 -13.58 8.66
CA VAL A 173 11.24 -13.56 9.87
C VAL A 173 11.46 -14.83 10.68
N ILE A 174 11.83 -14.66 11.94
CA ILE A 174 11.91 -15.72 12.94
C ILE A 174 10.67 -15.63 13.84
N MET A 175 9.90 -16.70 13.94
CA MET A 175 8.80 -16.80 14.89
C MET A 175 9.21 -17.69 16.06
N LYS A 176 9.26 -17.12 17.28
CA LYS A 176 9.57 -17.86 18.50
C LYS A 176 8.30 -18.14 19.29
N TYR A 177 8.09 -19.41 19.60
CA TYR A 177 6.99 -19.90 20.43
C TYR A 177 7.54 -20.61 21.68
N ILE A 178 6.63 -20.98 22.58
CA ILE A 178 6.95 -21.74 23.79
C ILE A 178 6.89 -23.25 23.49
N ASP A 179 5.91 -23.69 22.69
CA ASP A 179 5.69 -25.09 22.36
C ASP A 179 5.59 -25.34 20.84
N GLN A 180 5.86 -26.58 20.45
CA GLN A 180 5.89 -26.99 19.04
C GLN A 180 4.51 -26.92 18.37
N ASN A 181 3.43 -27.21 19.09
CA ASN A 181 2.08 -27.22 18.50
C ASN A 181 1.65 -25.80 18.14
N SER A 182 1.85 -24.85 19.05
CA SER A 182 1.57 -23.43 18.80
C SER A 182 2.44 -22.88 17.67
N LEU A 183 3.70 -23.29 17.58
CA LEU A 183 4.60 -22.91 16.49
C LEU A 183 4.06 -23.38 15.13
N GLN A 184 3.70 -24.66 15.02
CA GLN A 184 3.15 -25.21 13.78
C GLN A 184 1.84 -24.53 13.38
N ASN A 185 0.97 -24.25 14.36
CA ASN A 185 -0.27 -23.52 14.13
C ASN A 185 0.00 -22.08 13.64
N GLY A 186 0.97 -21.39 14.24
CA GLY A 186 1.39 -20.05 13.84
C GLY A 186 1.90 -19.99 12.40
N ILE A 187 2.84 -20.88 12.06
CA ILE A 187 3.37 -21.02 10.71
C ILE A 187 2.27 -21.40 9.72
N GLY A 188 1.35 -22.31 10.12
CA GLY A 188 0.20 -22.71 9.33
C GLY A 188 -0.70 -21.52 8.97
N ARG A 189 -0.96 -20.61 9.91
CA ARG A 189 -1.72 -19.37 9.66
C ARG A 189 -1.02 -18.46 8.66
N VAL A 190 0.29 -18.27 8.79
CA VAL A 190 1.07 -17.47 7.82
C VAL A 190 0.97 -18.06 6.42
N LYS A 191 1.15 -19.37 6.28
CA LYS A 191 1.01 -20.08 4.99
C LYS A 191 -0.40 -19.94 4.41
N ALA A 192 -1.44 -20.08 5.23
CA ALA A 192 -2.82 -19.92 4.81
C ALA A 192 -3.11 -18.49 4.31
N ASN A 193 -2.59 -17.46 4.99
CA ASN A 193 -2.72 -16.06 4.56
C ASN A 193 -2.05 -15.83 3.20
N LEU A 194 -0.85 -16.40 3.01
CA LEU A 194 -0.11 -16.32 1.76
C LEU A 194 -0.85 -17.06 0.63
N GLU A 195 -1.37 -18.26 0.88
CA GLU A 195 -2.17 -19.04 -0.08
C GLU A 195 -3.46 -18.30 -0.48
N GLY A 196 -4.12 -17.63 0.46
CA GLY A 196 -5.27 -16.78 0.18
C GLY A 196 -4.96 -15.71 -0.89
N ARG A 197 -3.81 -15.04 -0.76
CA ARG A 197 -3.35 -14.05 -1.76
C ARG A 197 -3.04 -14.64 -3.13
N VAL A 198 -2.55 -15.88 -3.19
CA VAL A 198 -2.35 -16.59 -4.46
C VAL A 198 -3.70 -16.91 -5.11
N LYS A 199 -4.66 -17.42 -4.33
CA LYS A 199 -6.02 -17.71 -4.81
C LYS A 199 -6.75 -16.46 -5.31
N GLU A 200 -6.51 -15.31 -4.68
CA GLU A 200 -7.02 -14.00 -5.12
C GLU A 200 -6.31 -13.43 -6.36
N GLY A 201 -5.28 -14.09 -6.89
CA GLY A 201 -4.48 -13.60 -8.02
C GLY A 201 -3.58 -12.40 -7.68
N ARG A 202 -3.41 -12.08 -6.39
CA ARG A 202 -2.57 -10.97 -5.92
C ARG A 202 -1.11 -11.35 -5.72
N MET A 203 -0.78 -12.64 -5.85
CA MET A 203 0.57 -13.17 -5.69
C MET A 203 0.79 -14.39 -6.58
N THR A 204 1.95 -14.49 -7.20
CA THR A 204 2.35 -15.66 -7.99
C THR A 204 2.81 -16.82 -7.11
N GLN A 205 2.76 -18.05 -7.61
CA GLN A 205 3.30 -19.23 -6.91
C GLN A 205 4.80 -19.15 -6.60
N GLU A 206 5.60 -18.48 -7.43
CA GLU A 206 7.03 -18.31 -7.20
C GLU A 206 7.30 -17.39 -6.00
N HIS A 207 6.61 -16.23 -5.95
CA HIS A 207 6.64 -15.33 -4.80
C HIS A 207 6.16 -16.01 -3.52
N TYR A 208 5.14 -16.87 -3.58
CA TYR A 208 4.71 -17.68 -2.43
C TYR A 208 5.83 -18.57 -1.89
N LYS A 209 6.50 -19.33 -2.77
CA LYS A 209 7.61 -20.21 -2.36
C LYS A 209 8.75 -19.40 -1.74
N LYS A 210 9.13 -18.28 -2.36
CA LYS A 210 10.15 -17.37 -1.82
C LYS A 210 9.76 -16.83 -0.44
N ALA A 211 8.53 -16.36 -0.27
CA ALA A 211 7.99 -15.90 1.00
C ALA A 211 8.13 -16.99 2.09
N CYS A 212 7.74 -18.24 1.78
CA CYS A 212 7.87 -19.35 2.71
C CYS A 212 9.34 -19.64 3.12
N THR A 213 10.33 -19.40 2.25
CA THR A 213 11.76 -19.58 2.62
C THR A 213 12.28 -18.52 3.58
N LEU A 214 11.63 -17.36 3.65
CA LEU A 214 12.00 -16.27 4.55
C LEU A 214 11.45 -16.46 5.97
N LEU A 215 10.58 -17.45 6.18
CA LEU A 215 9.94 -17.72 7.46
C LEU A 215 10.62 -18.90 8.17
N LYS A 216 11.08 -18.68 9.40
CA LYS A 216 11.66 -19.74 10.26
C LYS A 216 10.97 -19.79 11.61
N GLY A 217 10.56 -20.99 12.02
CA GLY A 217 10.08 -21.24 13.38
C GLY A 217 11.18 -21.71 14.32
N VAL A 218 11.18 -21.22 15.56
CA VAL A 218 12.13 -21.64 16.60
C VAL A 218 11.42 -21.75 17.97
N LEU A 219 12.02 -22.53 18.87
CA LEU A 219 11.59 -22.63 20.28
C LEU A 219 12.58 -21.96 21.24
N SER A 220 13.86 -21.88 20.87
CA SER A 220 14.95 -21.26 21.64
C SER A 220 15.40 -19.92 21.04
N TYR A 221 16.24 -19.19 21.78
CA TYR A 221 16.83 -17.91 21.37
C TYR A 221 18.13 -18.06 20.55
N ASP A 222 18.57 -19.27 20.22
CA ASP A 222 19.87 -19.51 19.57
C ASP A 222 20.04 -18.78 18.23
N ASN A 223 18.92 -18.47 17.57
CA ASN A 223 18.88 -17.76 16.29
C ASN A 223 18.74 -16.23 16.42
N PHE A 224 18.92 -15.65 17.61
CA PHE A 224 18.70 -14.22 17.87
C PHE A 224 19.97 -13.36 17.76
N LYS A 225 21.15 -13.98 17.61
CA LYS A 225 22.45 -13.29 17.60
C LYS A 225 22.66 -12.29 16.45
N ASP A 226 21.89 -12.43 15.38
CA ASP A 226 21.94 -11.57 14.19
C ASP A 226 20.58 -10.94 13.85
N VAL A 227 19.68 -10.85 14.83
CA VAL A 227 18.38 -10.18 14.68
C VAL A 227 18.58 -8.66 14.81
N ASP A 228 17.95 -7.92 13.89
CA ASP A 228 18.02 -6.45 13.86
C ASP A 228 16.82 -5.79 14.55
N LEU A 229 15.67 -6.47 14.57
CA LEU A 229 14.43 -6.01 15.20
C LEU A 229 13.70 -7.19 15.86
N VAL A 230 13.29 -7.01 17.11
CA VAL A 230 12.39 -7.93 17.81
C VAL A 230 11.04 -7.25 18.03
N ILE A 231 9.96 -7.95 17.70
CA ILE A 231 8.59 -7.55 17.96
C ILE A 231 7.98 -8.51 18.97
N GLU A 232 7.70 -8.01 20.15
CA GLU A 232 7.07 -8.73 21.25
C GLU A 232 5.55 -8.61 21.16
N ASP A 233 4.88 -9.78 21.08
CA ASP A 233 3.43 -9.94 20.99
C ASP A 233 2.93 -11.07 21.92
N VAL A 234 3.32 -10.97 23.19
CA VAL A 234 2.91 -11.84 24.30
C VAL A 234 1.80 -11.17 25.14
N PRO A 235 1.06 -11.93 25.97
CA PRO A 235 0.00 -11.37 26.81
C PRO A 235 0.47 -10.19 27.67
N ASP A 236 -0.44 -9.25 27.93
CA ASP A 236 -0.21 -8.01 28.71
C ASP A 236 -0.07 -8.27 30.22
N ILE A 237 0.92 -9.09 30.59
CA ILE A 237 1.34 -9.35 31.95
C ILE A 237 2.73 -8.73 32.12
N VAL A 238 2.86 -7.71 32.97
CA VAL A 238 4.08 -6.89 33.12
C VAL A 238 5.30 -7.75 33.44
N SER A 239 5.21 -8.61 34.45
CA SER A 239 6.30 -9.49 34.88
C SER A 239 6.76 -10.45 33.78
N LEU A 240 5.81 -10.94 32.97
CA LEU A 240 6.11 -11.81 31.84
C LEU A 240 6.86 -11.04 30.75
N LYS A 241 6.41 -9.83 30.40
CA LYS A 241 7.08 -8.99 29.39
C LYS A 241 8.49 -8.59 29.86
N GLN A 242 8.66 -8.17 31.12
CA GLN A 242 9.97 -7.88 31.70
C GLN A 242 10.93 -9.07 31.57
N GLN A 243 10.45 -10.29 31.87
CA GLN A 243 11.25 -11.50 31.69
C GLN A 243 11.66 -11.71 30.21
N TYR A 244 10.72 -11.57 29.27
CA TYR A 244 11.03 -11.68 27.84
C TYR A 244 12.07 -10.65 27.40
N PHE A 245 11.94 -9.38 27.81
CA PHE A 245 12.90 -8.36 27.43
C PHE A 245 14.27 -8.53 28.10
N ALA A 246 14.33 -9.08 29.31
CA ALA A 246 15.58 -9.48 29.95
C ALA A 246 16.29 -10.60 29.16
N ASP A 247 15.57 -11.67 28.78
CA ASP A 247 16.11 -12.76 27.96
C ASP A 247 16.65 -12.23 26.61
N LEU A 248 15.91 -11.30 25.99
CA LEU A 248 16.34 -10.67 24.74
C LEU A 248 17.58 -9.81 24.93
N ASP A 249 17.68 -9.06 26.03
CA ASP A 249 18.83 -8.21 26.31
C ASP A 249 20.13 -9.03 26.44
N GLU A 250 20.03 -10.28 26.90
CA GLU A 250 21.15 -11.23 26.92
C GLU A 250 21.45 -11.85 25.55
N CYS A 251 20.44 -12.22 24.77
CA CYS A 251 20.60 -13.02 23.56
C CYS A 251 20.81 -12.20 22.27
N CYS A 252 20.25 -10.99 22.20
CA CYS A 252 20.27 -10.16 20.99
C CYS A 252 21.51 -9.27 20.92
N PRO A 253 22.00 -8.94 19.71
CA PRO A 253 23.12 -8.03 19.56
C PRO A 253 22.75 -6.62 20.07
N PRO A 254 23.76 -5.79 20.40
CA PRO A 254 23.54 -4.46 20.97
C PRO A 254 22.80 -3.50 20.03
N HIS A 255 22.88 -3.73 18.72
CA HIS A 255 22.18 -2.90 17.73
C HIS A 255 20.70 -3.27 17.57
N CYS A 256 20.27 -4.43 18.07
CA CYS A 256 18.90 -4.92 17.88
C CYS A 256 17.89 -3.97 18.53
N ILE A 257 16.88 -3.57 17.76
CA ILE A 257 15.76 -2.77 18.25
C ILE A 257 14.75 -3.69 18.93
N PHE A 258 14.28 -3.28 20.09
CA PHE A 258 13.26 -3.99 20.86
C PHE A 258 11.94 -3.23 20.77
N ALA A 259 10.91 -3.90 20.26
CA ALA A 259 9.61 -3.30 20.07
C ALA A 259 8.51 -4.16 20.71
N SER A 260 7.51 -3.52 21.32
CA SER A 260 6.32 -4.20 21.87
C SER A 260 5.06 -3.78 21.14
N THR A 261 4.15 -4.73 20.92
CA THR A 261 2.82 -4.46 20.37
C THR A 261 1.80 -4.01 21.42
N THR A 262 2.14 -4.06 22.72
CA THR A 262 1.22 -3.78 23.83
C THR A 262 0.50 -2.45 23.68
N CYS A 263 -0.82 -2.39 23.85
CA CYS A 263 -1.56 -1.12 23.77
C CYS A 263 -1.97 -0.56 25.14
N ILE A 264 -1.63 -1.27 26.22
CA ILE A 264 -2.14 -0.99 27.58
C ILE A 264 -1.00 -0.82 28.58
N VAL A 265 0.12 -1.53 28.39
CA VAL A 265 1.23 -1.52 29.34
C VAL A 265 2.22 -0.39 29.01
N ASN A 266 2.68 0.33 30.03
CA ASN A 266 3.72 1.34 29.88
C ASN A 266 5.06 0.68 29.48
N LEU A 267 5.67 1.16 28.39
CA LEU A 267 6.95 0.66 27.89
C LEU A 267 8.10 0.86 28.89
N ASP A 268 8.08 1.96 29.66
CA ASP A 268 9.11 2.22 30.68
C ASP A 268 9.10 1.13 31.76
N LEU A 269 7.90 0.69 32.17
CA LEU A 269 7.74 -0.40 33.14
C LEU A 269 8.24 -1.73 32.58
N ILE A 270 8.04 -1.98 31.28
CA ILE A 270 8.52 -3.21 30.64
C ILE A 270 10.06 -3.23 30.56
N GLY A 271 10.68 -2.05 30.40
CA GLY A 271 12.13 -1.90 30.32
C GLY A 271 12.85 -1.97 31.68
N GLU A 272 12.13 -2.01 32.79
CA GLU A 272 12.74 -2.14 34.12
C GLU A 272 13.60 -3.41 34.23
N GLY A 273 14.88 -3.25 34.57
CA GLY A 273 15.84 -4.35 34.69
C GLY A 273 16.68 -4.61 33.44
N MET A 274 16.42 -3.91 32.33
CA MET A 274 17.28 -3.94 31.15
C MET A 274 18.56 -3.10 31.34
N LYS A 275 19.57 -3.34 30.50
CA LYS A 275 20.77 -2.51 30.43
C LYS A 275 20.42 -1.06 30.09
N PRO A 276 21.07 -0.05 30.72
CA PRO A 276 20.75 1.36 30.53
C PRO A 276 20.83 1.88 29.09
N CYS A 277 21.55 1.19 28.20
CA CYS A 277 21.70 1.59 26.79
C CYS A 277 20.61 1.00 25.87
N ARG A 278 19.70 0.18 26.40
CA ARG A 278 18.61 -0.42 25.64
C ARG A 278 17.33 0.40 25.83
N GLU A 279 16.68 0.71 24.73
CA GLU A 279 15.36 1.36 24.73
C GLU A 279 14.33 0.44 24.06
N ILE A 280 13.10 0.48 24.56
CA ILE A 280 11.95 -0.23 23.98
C ILE A 280 11.08 0.79 23.24
N VAL A 281 10.67 0.45 22.03
CA VAL A 281 9.72 1.25 21.23
C VAL A 281 8.36 0.57 21.10
N GLY A 282 7.30 1.36 20.96
CA GLY A 282 5.96 0.84 20.65
C GLY A 282 5.81 0.59 19.15
N ILE A 283 5.34 -0.60 18.77
CA ILE A 283 4.94 -0.92 17.39
C ILE A 283 3.54 -1.54 17.38
N HIS A 284 2.53 -0.67 17.43
CA HIS A 284 1.14 -1.12 17.53
C HIS A 284 0.56 -1.45 16.15
N PHE A 285 0.12 -2.69 15.99
CA PHE A 285 -0.59 -3.16 14.81
C PHE A 285 -2.10 -3.24 15.10
N PHE A 286 -2.90 -3.08 14.06
CA PHE A 286 -4.35 -3.24 14.11
C PHE A 286 -4.73 -4.49 13.33
N ARG A 287 -5.69 -5.25 13.88
CA ARG A 287 -6.24 -6.46 13.26
C ARG A 287 -7.19 -6.13 12.12
#